data_AF-A0A6G2BB20-F1
#
_entry.id   AF-A0A6G2BB20-F1
#
_cell.length_a   1.000
_cell.length_b   1.000
_cell.length_c   1.000
_cell.angle_alpha   90.00
_cell.angle_beta   90.00
_cell.angle_gamma   90.00
#
_symmetry.space_group_name_H-M   'P 1'
#
loop_
_entity.id
_entity.type
_entity.pdbx_description
1 polymer ?
#
loop_
_entity_poly.entity_id
_entity_poly.type
_entity_poly.pdbx_seq_one_letter_code
_entity_poly.pdbx_strand_id
1 'polypeptide(L)'
;MRVGVIGAGGMGRALARRAALAGAVVLLADRSIGKARKVAAEAAAGAPGAVLASSVRGALSPRLVMLTPDRDESLAFVRDRATALAGKFLVDATAPPLPDAVVTTVTGDLVTAAPAARWVKIFAAADADAVYSGRIDGLPVDMFVASDDEDAKVAVAEMMNLSGLRALDAGTLDKADALDAIACLGRELSDRLLTTEGWGVKFLPDW
;
A
#
# COMPACT_ATOMS: atom_id res chain seq x y z
N MET A 1 -8.80 -14.72 0.69
CA MET A 1 -9.64 -13.49 0.76
C MET A 1 -9.73 -12.80 -0.60
N ARG A 2 -10.62 -11.80 -0.78
CA ARG A 2 -10.63 -10.93 -1.98
C ARG A 2 -10.16 -9.52 -1.61
N VAL A 3 -9.32 -8.93 -2.45
CA VAL A 3 -8.73 -7.61 -2.22
C VAL A 3 -8.83 -6.75 -3.47
N GLY A 4 -9.23 -5.49 -3.30
CA GLY A 4 -9.15 -4.48 -4.35
C GLY A 4 -7.78 -3.81 -4.35
N VAL A 5 -7.21 -3.57 -5.53
CA VAL A 5 -6.04 -2.69 -5.67
C VAL A 5 -6.36 -1.65 -6.73
N ILE A 6 -6.26 -0.38 -6.36
CA ILE A 6 -6.42 0.77 -7.25
C ILE A 6 -5.02 1.29 -7.60
N GLY A 7 -4.73 1.37 -8.89
CA GLY A 7 -3.42 1.75 -9.45
C GLY A 7 -2.55 0.55 -9.79
N ALA A 8 -2.04 0.50 -11.02
CA ALA A 8 -1.07 -0.50 -11.48
C ALA A 8 0.34 0.09 -11.65
N GLY A 9 0.71 1.07 -10.81
CA GLY A 9 2.08 1.59 -10.70
C GLY A 9 3.04 0.61 -10.02
N GLY A 10 4.27 1.03 -9.72
CA GLY A 10 5.25 0.19 -9.05
C GLY A 10 4.74 -0.39 -7.72
N MET A 11 4.19 0.47 -6.85
CA MET A 11 3.64 0.03 -5.56
C MET A 11 2.36 -0.82 -5.74
N GLY A 12 1.49 -0.47 -6.68
CA GLY A 12 0.31 -1.28 -7.04
C GLY A 12 0.67 -2.70 -7.50
N ARG A 13 1.70 -2.83 -8.34
CA ARG A 13 2.29 -4.12 -8.75
C ARG A 13 2.81 -4.90 -7.55
N ALA A 14 3.59 -4.24 -6.69
CA ALA A 14 4.18 -4.85 -5.51
C ALA A 14 3.13 -5.37 -4.53
N LEU A 15 2.15 -4.54 -4.17
CA LEU A 15 1.08 -4.91 -3.24
C LEU A 15 0.11 -5.94 -3.82
N ALA A 16 -0.20 -5.88 -5.12
CA ALA A 16 -0.97 -6.93 -5.79
C ALA A 16 -0.26 -8.28 -5.72
N ARG A 17 1.06 -8.30 -5.95
CA ARG A 17 1.87 -9.52 -5.78
C ARG A 17 1.86 -10.00 -4.34
N ARG A 18 2.07 -9.11 -3.36
CA ARG A 18 2.08 -9.47 -1.94
C ARG A 18 0.75 -10.08 -1.50
N ALA A 19 -0.37 -9.45 -1.86
CA ALA A 19 -1.69 -10.00 -1.58
C ALA A 19 -1.90 -11.39 -2.25
N ALA A 20 -1.45 -11.57 -3.50
CA ALA A 20 -1.52 -12.87 -4.16
C ALA A 20 -0.62 -13.93 -3.49
N LEU A 21 0.58 -13.56 -3.03
CA LEU A 21 1.48 -14.44 -2.27
C LEU A 21 0.85 -14.89 -0.95
N ALA A 22 0.06 -14.01 -0.31
CA ALA A 22 -0.77 -14.35 0.84
C ALA A 22 -2.00 -15.20 0.52
N GLY A 23 -2.17 -15.66 -0.74
CA GLY A 23 -3.30 -16.48 -1.17
C GLY A 23 -4.58 -15.69 -1.48
N ALA A 24 -4.51 -14.36 -1.63
CA ALA A 24 -5.69 -13.57 -1.97
C ALA A 24 -6.02 -13.63 -3.48
N VAL A 25 -7.30 -13.40 -3.79
CA VAL A 25 -7.74 -13.04 -5.14
C VAL A 25 -7.81 -11.52 -5.24
N VAL A 26 -6.89 -10.95 -6.00
CA VAL A 26 -6.74 -9.50 -6.19
C VAL A 26 -7.52 -9.05 -7.43
N LEU A 27 -8.29 -7.98 -7.27
CA LEU A 27 -8.96 -7.27 -8.35
C LEU A 27 -8.20 -5.96 -8.57
N LEU A 28 -7.31 -5.95 -9.58
CA LEU A 28 -6.43 -4.84 -9.89
C LEU A 28 -7.08 -3.92 -10.93
N ALA A 29 -7.33 -2.67 -10.56
CA ALA A 29 -7.83 -1.64 -11.47
C ALA A 29 -6.78 -0.58 -11.74
N ASP A 30 -6.73 -0.10 -12.97
CA ASP A 30 -5.95 1.06 -13.41
C ASP A 30 -6.77 1.81 -14.46
N ARG A 31 -6.44 3.08 -14.71
CA ARG A 31 -7.05 3.86 -15.81
C ARG A 31 -6.88 3.16 -17.15
N SER A 32 -5.75 2.50 -17.34
CA SER A 32 -5.50 1.65 -18.50
C SER A 32 -5.76 0.18 -18.16
N ILE A 33 -6.83 -0.39 -18.71
CA ILE A 33 -7.11 -1.83 -18.56
C ILE A 33 -5.99 -2.69 -19.16
N GLY A 34 -5.33 -2.22 -20.22
CA GLY A 34 -4.17 -2.90 -20.80
C GLY A 34 -2.99 -2.97 -19.83
N LYS A 35 -2.71 -1.85 -19.14
CA LYS A 35 -1.69 -1.80 -18.08
C LYS A 35 -2.05 -2.72 -16.92
N ALA A 36 -3.30 -2.69 -16.45
CA ALA A 36 -3.79 -3.58 -15.40
C ALA A 36 -3.62 -5.07 -15.77
N ARG A 37 -3.91 -5.45 -17.02
CA ARG A 37 -3.70 -6.84 -17.49
C ARG A 37 -2.25 -7.27 -17.46
N LYS A 38 -1.33 -6.42 -17.96
CA LYS A 38 0.11 -6.70 -17.94
C LYS A 38 0.60 -6.89 -16.51
N VAL A 39 0.30 -5.93 -15.64
CA VAL A 39 0.72 -5.95 -14.23
C VAL A 39 0.09 -7.12 -13.47
N ALA A 40 -1.17 -7.46 -13.75
CA ALA A 40 -1.82 -8.61 -13.13
C ALA A 40 -1.11 -9.93 -13.46
N ALA A 41 -0.74 -10.14 -14.73
CA ALA A 41 0.01 -11.32 -15.16
C ALA A 41 1.38 -11.41 -14.47
N GLU A 42 2.11 -10.30 -14.40
CA GLU A 42 3.40 -10.23 -13.70
C GLU A 42 3.26 -10.53 -12.20
N ALA A 43 2.31 -9.86 -11.53
CA ALA A 43 2.13 -9.96 -10.09
C ALA A 43 1.65 -11.35 -9.63
N ALA A 44 0.87 -12.06 -10.47
CA ALA A 44 0.36 -13.40 -10.16
C ALA A 44 1.42 -14.52 -10.29
N ALA A 45 2.56 -14.25 -10.91
CA ALA A 45 3.55 -15.30 -11.21
C ALA A 45 4.07 -16.00 -9.94
N GLY A 46 3.84 -17.32 -9.86
CA GLY A 46 4.28 -18.18 -8.76
C GLY A 46 3.54 -17.97 -7.44
N ALA A 47 2.45 -17.19 -7.42
CA ALA A 47 1.65 -16.98 -6.23
C ALA A 47 0.53 -18.04 -6.09
N PRO A 48 0.17 -18.47 -4.85
CA PRO A 48 -0.97 -19.35 -4.62
C PRO A 48 -2.33 -18.67 -4.83
N GLY A 49 -2.37 -17.34 -4.75
CA GLY A 49 -3.54 -16.52 -5.07
C GLY A 49 -3.66 -16.20 -6.57
N ALA A 50 -4.43 -15.17 -6.89
CA ALA A 50 -4.63 -14.70 -8.26
C ALA A 50 -4.64 -13.18 -8.32
N VAL A 51 -4.21 -12.61 -9.44
CA VAL A 51 -4.38 -11.18 -9.75
C VAL A 51 -5.15 -11.06 -11.05
N LEU A 52 -6.31 -10.40 -10.98
CA LEU A 52 -7.23 -10.24 -12.10
C LEU A 52 -7.35 -8.76 -12.42
N ALA A 53 -7.07 -8.38 -13.66
CA ALA A 53 -7.40 -7.05 -14.14
C ALA A 53 -8.91 -6.82 -14.07
N SER A 54 -9.32 -5.70 -13.49
CA SER A 54 -10.70 -5.38 -13.18
C SER A 54 -11.02 -3.93 -13.52
N SER A 55 -12.31 -3.63 -13.68
CA SER A 55 -12.79 -2.26 -13.59
C SER A 55 -12.61 -1.73 -12.17
N VAL A 56 -12.60 -0.40 -12.01
CA VAL A 56 -12.65 0.27 -10.70
C VAL A 56 -13.81 -0.25 -9.87
N ARG A 57 -15.01 -0.39 -10.45
CA ARG A 57 -16.17 -0.93 -9.73
C ARG A 57 -15.92 -2.35 -9.20
N GLY A 58 -15.29 -3.21 -9.99
CA GLY A 58 -14.93 -4.56 -9.54
C GLY A 58 -13.88 -4.53 -8.43
N ALA A 59 -12.84 -3.69 -8.55
CA ALA A 59 -11.82 -3.51 -7.52
C ALA A 59 -12.37 -2.92 -6.22
N LEU A 60 -13.48 -2.18 -6.27
CA LEU A 60 -14.18 -1.68 -5.08
C LEU A 60 -15.22 -2.67 -4.52
N SER A 61 -15.45 -3.82 -5.14
CA SER A 61 -16.39 -4.82 -4.60
C SER A 61 -15.95 -5.49 -3.28
N PRO A 62 -14.64 -5.75 -3.03
CA PRO A 62 -14.20 -6.33 -1.76
C PRO A 62 -14.29 -5.34 -0.59
N ARG A 63 -14.23 -5.86 0.64
CA ARG A 63 -14.17 -5.05 1.86
C ARG A 63 -12.83 -4.33 2.02
N LEU A 64 -11.72 -4.99 1.65
CA LEU A 64 -10.37 -4.43 1.70
C LEU A 64 -9.95 -3.89 0.33
N VAL A 65 -9.57 -2.62 0.27
CA VAL A 65 -9.12 -1.93 -0.94
C VAL A 65 -7.84 -1.16 -0.66
N MET A 66 -6.80 -1.38 -1.45
CA MET A 66 -5.55 -0.64 -1.37
C MET A 66 -5.50 0.48 -2.41
N LEU A 67 -5.17 1.69 -1.95
CA LEU A 67 -4.92 2.86 -2.78
C LEU A 67 -3.41 3.01 -2.98
N THR A 68 -2.98 2.92 -4.24
CA THR A 68 -1.58 3.07 -4.65
C THR A 68 -1.27 4.17 -5.68
N PRO A 69 -2.23 4.98 -6.20
CA PRO A 69 -1.87 6.20 -6.95
C PRO A 69 -1.15 7.22 -6.08
N ASP A 70 -0.71 8.33 -6.68
CA ASP A 70 -0.22 9.48 -5.90
C ASP A 70 -1.33 10.10 -5.04
N ARG A 71 -0.94 11.07 -4.20
CA ARG A 71 -1.82 11.76 -3.27
C ARG A 71 -3.02 12.40 -3.97
N ASP A 72 -2.78 13.18 -5.02
CA ASP A 72 -3.83 14.00 -5.64
C ASP A 72 -4.84 13.12 -6.37
N GLU A 73 -4.34 12.10 -7.09
CA GLU A 73 -5.18 11.09 -7.73
C GLU A 73 -5.99 10.30 -6.70
N SER A 74 -5.38 9.93 -5.58
CA SER A 74 -6.06 9.20 -4.49
C SER A 74 -7.13 10.06 -3.81
N LEU A 75 -6.83 11.33 -3.54
CA LEU A 75 -7.77 12.26 -2.91
C LEU A 75 -8.97 12.54 -3.80
N ALA A 76 -8.74 12.80 -5.09
CA ALA A 76 -9.82 12.95 -6.07
C ALA A 76 -10.67 11.67 -6.15
N PHE A 77 -10.01 10.51 -6.22
CA PHE A 77 -10.69 9.21 -6.28
C PHE A 77 -11.61 8.97 -5.08
N VAL A 78 -11.12 9.27 -3.87
CA VAL A 78 -11.84 9.08 -2.61
C VAL A 78 -13.00 10.06 -2.48
N ARG A 79 -12.78 11.35 -2.78
CA ARG A 79 -13.84 12.39 -2.74
C ARG A 79 -15.04 12.02 -3.60
N ASP A 80 -14.79 11.57 -4.83
CA ASP A 80 -15.84 11.16 -5.76
C ASP A 80 -16.63 9.92 -5.31
N ARG A 81 -16.08 9.14 -4.38
CA ARG A 81 -16.56 7.79 -4.06
C ARG A 81 -16.80 7.56 -2.57
N ALA A 82 -16.79 8.61 -1.74
CA ALA A 82 -16.88 8.51 -0.29
C ALA A 82 -18.00 7.56 0.19
N THR A 83 -19.20 7.68 -0.38
CA THR A 83 -20.35 6.80 -0.06
C THR A 83 -20.07 5.33 -0.37
N ALA A 84 -19.42 5.02 -1.49
CA ALA A 84 -19.09 3.65 -1.87
C ALA A 84 -17.94 3.06 -1.03
N LEU A 85 -17.19 3.92 -0.32
CA LEU A 85 -16.07 3.53 0.54
C LEU A 85 -16.48 3.37 2.02
N ALA A 86 -17.70 3.74 2.38
CA ALA A 86 -18.19 3.60 3.75
C ALA A 86 -18.08 2.16 4.27
N GLY A 87 -17.51 1.99 5.46
CA GLY A 87 -17.28 0.71 6.13
C GLY A 87 -16.20 -0.19 5.50
N LYS A 88 -15.59 0.21 4.39
CA LYS A 88 -14.48 -0.54 3.77
C LYS A 88 -13.19 -0.35 4.55
N PHE A 89 -12.34 -1.37 4.52
CA PHE A 89 -10.96 -1.29 4.97
C PHE A 89 -10.15 -0.65 3.85
N LEU A 90 -9.89 0.65 3.97
CA LEU A 90 -9.14 1.40 2.97
C LEU A 90 -7.69 1.51 3.40
N VAL A 91 -6.82 0.91 2.60
CA VAL A 91 -5.38 0.89 2.85
C VAL A 91 -4.75 2.03 2.07
N ASP A 92 -4.25 3.04 2.78
CA ASP A 92 -3.46 4.13 2.23
C ASP A 92 -2.00 3.68 2.11
N ALA A 93 -1.53 3.49 0.88
CA ALA A 93 -0.13 3.25 0.54
C ALA A 93 0.51 4.44 -0.19
N THR A 94 -0.13 5.61 -0.14
CA THR A 94 0.40 6.84 -0.74
C THR A 94 1.59 7.35 0.07
N ALA A 95 2.48 8.09 -0.60
CA ALA A 95 3.57 8.82 0.02
C ALA A 95 3.63 10.24 -0.58
N PRO A 96 4.05 11.27 0.18
CA PRO A 96 4.12 12.65 -0.32
C PRO A 96 5.10 12.77 -1.51
N PRO A 97 5.01 13.77 -2.38
CA PRO A 97 6.08 14.07 -3.34
C PRO A 97 7.31 14.72 -2.65
N LEU A 98 8.52 14.51 -3.22
CA LEU A 98 9.75 15.28 -2.91
C LEU A 98 9.81 16.56 -3.78
N PRO A 99 10.47 17.68 -3.40
CA PRO A 99 11.02 18.08 -2.10
C PRO A 99 10.56 19.52 -1.73
N ASP A 100 9.27 19.85 -1.64
CA ASP A 100 8.86 21.25 -1.40
C ASP A 100 7.57 21.44 -0.59
N ALA A 101 6.96 20.38 -0.08
CA ALA A 101 5.79 20.52 0.78
C ALA A 101 6.20 20.23 2.21
N VAL A 102 6.04 21.23 3.09
CA VAL A 102 5.63 21.02 4.49
C VAL A 102 4.88 19.70 4.55
N VAL A 103 5.33 18.73 5.35
CA VAL A 103 4.70 17.40 5.43
C VAL A 103 3.20 17.62 5.60
N THR A 104 2.47 17.50 4.50
CA THR A 104 1.03 17.70 4.47
C THR A 104 0.46 16.35 4.81
N THR A 105 -0.51 16.34 5.71
CA THR A 105 -1.17 15.15 6.22
C THR A 105 -1.89 14.42 5.09
N VAL A 106 -1.18 13.55 4.36
CA VAL A 106 -1.73 12.86 3.17
C VAL A 106 -2.93 12.00 3.59
N THR A 107 -2.72 11.17 4.61
CA THR A 107 -3.77 10.33 5.17
C THR A 107 -4.88 11.15 5.82
N GLY A 108 -4.56 12.29 6.46
CA GLY A 108 -5.56 13.17 7.09
C GLY A 108 -6.57 13.75 6.10
N ASP A 109 -6.11 14.19 4.93
CA ASP A 109 -6.99 14.68 3.86
C ASP A 109 -7.90 13.58 3.31
N LEU A 110 -7.35 12.37 3.16
CA LEU A 110 -8.08 11.20 2.70
C LEU A 110 -9.16 10.78 3.71
N VAL A 111 -8.83 10.76 5.00
CA VAL A 111 -9.78 10.50 6.10
C VAL A 111 -10.90 11.53 6.10
N THR A 112 -10.57 12.81 5.93
CA THR A 112 -11.56 13.89 5.84
C THR A 112 -12.50 13.71 4.64
N ALA A 113 -11.98 13.22 3.51
CA ALA A 113 -12.77 12.98 2.30
C ALA A 113 -13.70 11.77 2.39
N ALA A 114 -13.34 10.73 3.17
CA ALA A 114 -14.19 9.56 3.40
C ALA A 114 -14.13 9.10 4.87
N PRO A 115 -14.77 9.83 5.80
CA PRO A 115 -14.68 9.56 7.24
C PRO A 115 -15.42 8.27 7.66
N ALA A 116 -16.32 7.77 6.81
CA ALA A 116 -17.04 6.53 7.05
C ALA A 116 -16.21 5.28 6.69
N ALA A 117 -15.06 5.41 6.01
CA ALA A 117 -14.16 4.29 5.75
C ALA A 117 -13.34 3.95 7.00
N ARG A 118 -12.78 2.74 7.05
CA ARG A 118 -11.84 2.29 8.07
C ARG A 118 -10.44 2.34 7.51
N TRP A 119 -9.72 3.39 7.87
CA TRP A 119 -8.44 3.72 7.28
C TRP A 119 -7.29 2.95 7.93
N VAL A 120 -6.41 2.40 7.10
CA VAL A 120 -5.16 1.79 7.51
C VAL A 120 -4.05 2.46 6.72
N LYS A 121 -3.12 3.12 7.40
CA LYS A 121 -1.88 3.56 6.78
C LYS A 121 -0.93 2.38 6.74
N ILE A 122 -0.38 2.11 5.57
CA ILE A 122 0.79 1.26 5.45
C ILE A 122 1.98 2.07 4.94
N PHE A 123 3.14 1.77 5.50
CA PHE A 123 4.40 2.25 5.00
C PHE A 123 5.35 1.08 4.90
N ALA A 124 5.68 0.72 3.67
CA ALA A 124 6.83 -0.11 3.44
C ALA A 124 8.04 0.76 3.69
N ALA A 125 8.88 0.34 4.62
CA ALA A 125 10.19 0.91 4.77
C ALA A 125 11.11 0.44 3.64
N ALA A 126 10.67 0.55 2.40
CA ALA A 126 11.40 0.21 1.20
C ALA A 126 10.70 0.75 -0.06
N ASP A 127 11.41 0.77 -1.19
CA ASP A 127 10.79 1.06 -2.48
C ASP A 127 9.90 -0.07 -2.99
N ALA A 128 9.21 0.18 -4.11
CA ALA A 128 8.30 -0.78 -4.71
C ALA A 128 8.97 -2.09 -5.15
N ASP A 129 10.24 -2.08 -5.55
CA ASP A 129 10.94 -3.27 -6.03
C ASP A 129 11.39 -4.16 -4.86
N ALA A 130 11.83 -3.55 -3.76
CA ALA A 130 12.06 -4.24 -2.50
C ALA A 130 10.77 -4.82 -1.92
N VAL A 131 9.63 -4.12 -1.99
CA VAL A 131 8.32 -4.69 -1.62
C VAL A 131 7.93 -5.82 -2.58
N TYR A 132 8.21 -5.68 -3.88
CA TYR A 132 7.91 -6.71 -4.87
C TYR A 132 8.74 -7.97 -4.69
N SER A 133 10.02 -7.87 -4.29
CA SER A 133 10.89 -9.00 -3.95
C SER A 133 10.57 -9.56 -2.55
N GLY A 134 10.14 -8.69 -1.64
CA GLY A 134 9.83 -8.97 -0.24
C GLY A 134 11.06 -9.07 0.63
N ARG A 135 12.24 -8.75 0.08
CA ARG A 135 13.50 -8.80 0.81
C ARG A 135 14.35 -7.57 0.50
N ILE A 136 15.09 -7.14 1.50
CA ILE A 136 16.18 -6.18 1.36
C ILE A 136 17.36 -6.68 2.17
N ASP A 137 18.53 -6.71 1.55
CA ASP A 137 19.77 -7.24 2.15
C ASP A 137 19.58 -8.60 2.86
N GLY A 138 18.89 -9.52 2.17
CA GLY A 138 18.64 -10.86 2.72
C GLY A 138 17.70 -10.89 3.94
N LEU A 139 17.02 -9.81 4.32
CA LEU A 139 16.01 -9.76 5.38
C LEU A 139 14.62 -9.51 4.78
N PRO A 140 13.52 -10.00 5.38
CA PRO A 140 12.17 -9.62 4.98
C PRO A 140 11.98 -8.10 5.04
N VAL A 141 11.23 -7.49 4.12
CA VAL A 141 10.90 -6.06 4.23
C VAL A 141 9.94 -5.82 5.40
N ASP A 142 10.20 -4.76 6.18
CA ASP A 142 9.30 -4.31 7.24
C ASP A 142 8.18 -3.46 6.65
N MET A 143 6.95 -3.76 7.07
CA MET A 143 5.75 -3.02 6.70
C MET A 143 5.11 -2.47 7.98
N PHE A 144 5.22 -1.17 8.19
CA PHE A 144 4.57 -0.50 9.31
C PHE A 144 3.09 -0.33 9.00
N VAL A 145 2.22 -0.67 9.97
CA VAL A 145 0.77 -0.63 9.83
C VAL A 145 0.19 0.20 10.97
N ALA A 146 -0.56 1.25 10.64
CA ALA A 146 -1.19 2.14 11.62
C ALA A 146 -2.69 2.30 11.31
N SER A 147 -3.55 2.19 12.32
CA SER A 147 -5.01 2.34 12.17
C SER A 147 -5.71 2.53 13.51
N ASP A 148 -6.85 3.23 13.49
CA ASP A 148 -7.76 3.36 14.62
C ASP A 148 -8.86 2.26 14.65
N ASP A 149 -8.93 1.42 13.61
CA ASP A 149 -9.85 0.28 13.52
C ASP A 149 -9.06 -1.04 13.63
N GLU A 150 -9.21 -1.74 14.75
CA GLU A 150 -8.41 -2.93 15.06
C GLU A 150 -8.64 -4.06 14.06
N ASP A 151 -9.89 -4.29 13.63
CA ASP A 151 -10.22 -5.33 12.65
C ASP A 151 -9.53 -5.04 11.31
N ALA A 152 -9.52 -3.78 10.86
CA ALA A 152 -8.85 -3.37 9.65
C ALA A 152 -7.33 -3.53 9.75
N LYS A 153 -6.75 -3.12 10.89
CA LYS A 153 -5.32 -3.24 11.17
C LYS A 153 -4.84 -4.69 11.14
N VAL A 154 -5.53 -5.57 11.87
CA VAL A 154 -5.22 -7.00 11.94
C VAL A 154 -5.32 -7.65 10.57
N ALA A 155 -6.40 -7.39 9.83
CA ALA A 155 -6.58 -7.97 8.48
C ALA A 155 -5.45 -7.58 7.50
N VAL A 156 -4.95 -6.34 7.58
CA VAL A 156 -3.84 -5.87 6.76
C VAL A 156 -2.51 -6.46 7.24
N ALA A 157 -2.24 -6.46 8.54
CA ALA A 157 -1.01 -7.00 9.11
C ALA A 157 -0.85 -8.51 8.82
N GLU A 158 -1.91 -9.30 9.01
CA GLU A 158 -1.92 -10.74 8.69
C GLU A 158 -1.64 -11.00 7.22
N MET A 159 -2.30 -10.26 6.31
CA MET A 159 -2.06 -10.37 4.88
C MET A 159 -0.61 -10.05 4.52
N MET A 160 -0.01 -9.01 5.11
CA MET A 160 1.38 -8.65 4.87
C MET A 160 2.33 -9.73 5.40
N ASN A 161 2.08 -10.29 6.59
CA ASN A 161 2.86 -11.40 7.14
C ASN A 161 2.77 -12.67 6.27
N LEU A 162 1.57 -13.07 5.85
CA LEU A 162 1.36 -14.21 4.95
C LEU A 162 2.01 -14.02 3.58
N SER A 163 2.22 -12.77 3.16
CA SER A 163 2.92 -12.46 1.91
C SER A 163 4.45 -12.60 1.98
N GLY A 164 4.99 -12.91 3.16
CA GLY A 164 6.43 -12.99 3.41
C GLY A 164 7.10 -11.65 3.75
N LEU A 165 6.32 -10.60 4.01
CA LEU A 165 6.82 -9.38 4.67
C LEU A 165 6.76 -9.54 6.19
N ARG A 166 7.33 -8.58 6.92
CA ARG A 166 7.16 -8.48 8.37
C ARG A 166 6.32 -7.25 8.71
N ALA A 167 5.05 -7.47 9.03
CA ALA A 167 4.17 -6.40 9.48
C ALA A 167 4.51 -6.00 10.92
N LEU A 168 4.65 -4.70 11.17
CA LEU A 168 4.89 -4.11 12.48
C LEU A 168 3.75 -3.15 12.79
N ASP A 169 3.07 -3.37 13.92
CA ASP A 169 2.03 -2.45 14.40
C ASP A 169 2.70 -1.14 14.86
N ALA A 170 2.39 -0.04 14.16
CA ALA A 170 2.87 1.29 14.48
C ALA A 170 1.90 2.06 15.39
N GLY A 171 0.76 1.47 15.77
CA GLY A 171 -0.26 2.05 16.62
C GLY A 171 -1.42 2.66 15.84
N THR A 172 -1.89 3.80 16.32
CA THR A 172 -3.05 4.54 15.80
C THR A 172 -2.73 5.32 14.53
N LEU A 173 -3.76 5.79 13.83
CA LEU A 173 -3.61 6.48 12.56
C LEU A 173 -2.88 7.84 12.68
N ASP A 174 -2.75 8.37 13.90
CA ASP A 174 -1.93 9.53 14.25
C ASP A 174 -0.45 9.39 13.86
N LYS A 175 0.04 8.17 13.56
CA LYS A 175 1.41 7.93 13.08
C LYS A 175 1.59 8.12 11.59
N ALA A 176 0.52 8.36 10.82
CA ALA A 176 0.61 8.44 9.37
C ALA A 176 1.64 9.47 8.87
N ASP A 177 1.67 10.66 9.48
CA ASP A 177 2.62 11.72 9.09
C ASP A 177 4.08 11.34 9.37
N ALA A 178 4.34 10.64 10.49
CA ALA A 178 5.67 10.17 10.83
C ALA A 178 6.13 9.09 9.84
N LEU A 179 5.24 8.17 9.47
CA LEU A 179 5.51 7.15 8.45
C LEU A 179 5.78 7.78 7.07
N ASP A 180 5.01 8.80 6.70
CA ASP A 180 5.23 9.57 5.47
C ASP A 180 6.56 10.33 5.48
N ALA A 181 6.95 10.90 6.62
CA ALA A 181 8.25 11.55 6.77
C ALA A 181 9.42 10.57 6.57
N ILE A 182 9.31 9.34 7.09
CA ILE A 182 10.31 8.28 6.86
C ILE A 182 10.37 7.91 5.37
N ALA A 183 9.22 7.83 4.69
CA ALA A 183 9.14 7.57 3.24
C ALA A 183 9.86 8.64 2.41
N CYS A 184 9.65 9.91 2.76
CA CYS A 184 10.32 11.04 2.12
C CYS A 184 11.83 10.97 2.35
N LEU A 185 12.27 10.81 3.60
CA LEU A 185 13.69 10.73 3.92
C LEU A 185 14.39 9.59 3.18
N GLY A 186 13.76 8.40 3.14
CA GLY A 186 14.33 7.24 2.45
C GLY A 186 14.51 7.45 0.95
N ARG A 187 13.54 8.08 0.27
CA ARG A 187 13.69 8.43 -1.15
C ARG A 187 14.76 9.51 -1.36
N GLU A 188 14.81 10.52 -0.51
CA GLU A 188 15.86 11.54 -0.59
C GLU A 188 17.27 10.93 -0.43
N LEU A 189 17.43 10.01 0.52
CA LEU A 189 18.70 9.28 0.70
C LEU A 189 19.02 8.41 -0.51
N SER A 190 18.03 7.70 -1.06
CA SER A 190 18.19 6.89 -2.28
C SER A 190 18.71 7.73 -3.45
N ASP A 191 18.11 8.90 -3.68
CA ASP A 191 18.49 9.82 -4.75
C ASP A 191 19.90 10.38 -4.52
N ARG A 192 20.21 10.82 -3.29
CA ARG A 192 21.52 11.39 -2.93
C ARG A 192 22.65 10.36 -3.00
N LEU A 193 22.38 9.12 -2.61
CA LEU A 193 23.37 8.04 -2.55
C LEU A 193 23.43 7.22 -3.84
N LEU A 194 22.60 7.55 -4.84
CA LEU A 194 22.53 6.86 -6.14
C LEU A 194 22.29 5.34 -5.98
N THR A 195 21.44 4.94 -5.04
CA THR A 195 21.17 3.53 -4.79
C THR A 195 20.39 2.93 -5.97
N THR A 196 20.91 1.84 -6.55
CA THR A 196 20.31 1.16 -7.71
C THR A 196 19.60 -0.16 -7.36
N GLU A 197 19.95 -0.77 -6.22
CA GLU A 197 19.39 -2.05 -5.74
C GLU A 197 18.24 -1.86 -4.74
N GLY A 198 17.73 -0.63 -4.68
CA GLY A 198 16.68 -0.19 -3.77
C GLY A 198 17.17 0.17 -2.37
N TRP A 199 16.25 0.61 -1.53
CA TRP A 199 16.54 1.07 -0.17
C TRP A 199 15.47 0.59 0.80
N GLY A 200 15.77 0.66 2.10
CA GLY A 200 14.78 0.40 3.14
C GLY A 200 15.24 0.76 4.55
N VAL A 201 14.26 0.89 5.45
CA VAL A 201 14.46 1.09 6.89
C VAL A 201 14.09 -0.20 7.62
N LYS A 202 14.91 -0.58 8.59
CA LYS A 202 14.76 -1.85 9.30
C LYS A 202 14.62 -1.60 10.79
N PHE A 203 13.62 -2.22 11.41
CA PHE A 203 13.52 -2.28 12.86
C PHE A 203 14.17 -3.57 13.35
N LEU A 204 15.29 -3.48 14.07
CA LEU A 204 16.05 -4.65 14.53
C LEU A 204 15.94 -4.77 16.05
N PRO A 205 14.85 -5.36 16.58
CA PRO A 205 14.77 -5.65 18.00
C PRO A 205 15.64 -6.86 18.36
N ASP A 206 16.12 -6.88 19.61
CA ASP A 206 16.87 -8.01 20.19
C ASP A 206 15.97 -9.12 20.76
N TRP A 207 14.64 -8.98 20.64
CA TRP A 207 13.64 -9.89 21.21
C TRP A 207 12.98 -10.78 20.16
#